data_AF-A0A8C8SEN2-F1
#
_entry.id   AF-A0A8C8SEN2-F1
#
_cell.length_a   1.000
_cell.length_b   1.000
_cell.length_c   1.000
_cell.angle_alpha   90.00
_cell.angle_beta   90.00
_cell.angle_gamma   90.00
#
_symmetry.space_group_name_H-M   'P 1'
#
loop_
_entity.id
_entity.type
_entity.pdbx_description
1 polymer ?
#
loop_
_entity_poly.entity_id
_entity_poly.type
_entity_poly.pdbx_seq_one_letter_code
_entity_poly.pdbx_strand_id
1 'polypeptide(L)'
;MRLRVYKRKVLLLAALLLAACGLALWGSHGRPRKPPPTEPPAPTAAARRAANASAPPPDNHTLAYRALFYRRNFDQPVRNLARFPLRAPARLVLVVQVHERAEHLRLLLASLRRAAGVENALLVLSHDLWSEELDRLAEQVDFCPVLQIFFPFSRQLYPREFPGHDPRDCPRDIGQEAARRLGCLNADFPDSFGHYREARFAQAKHHWWWKLHFVWERLRALREHTGPVLFLEEDHYLAPDFYHVLQRLWALRQHECPDCQLLSLGGYGAVRGSFAGRADKVELKTWKSTEHNMGMAFGRDTYQQLMECTDAFCTYDDYNWDWTLQHLTVSCLPKFWKVLVPEIPRVFHTGDCGMHHKATCRPSSQSAKIDSLLNSNQQYLFPETMSVSKRYSLAALSPHVKNGGWGDIRDHELCKSYRRLQ
;
A
#
# COMPACT_ATOMS: atom_id res chain seq x y z
N MET A 1 -58.99 7.31 -18.30
CA MET A 1 -58.01 7.68 -19.35
C MET A 1 -57.40 6.42 -19.94
N ARG A 2 -57.44 6.27 -21.27
CA ARG A 2 -57.01 5.08 -22.02
C ARG A 2 -55.48 5.03 -22.13
N LEU A 3 -54.84 3.95 -21.68
CA LEU A 3 -53.42 3.66 -21.87
C LEU A 3 -53.13 3.30 -23.34
N ARG A 4 -52.55 4.24 -24.10
CA ARG A 4 -51.95 3.97 -25.41
C ARG A 4 -50.57 3.34 -25.21
N VAL A 5 -50.51 2.02 -25.23
CA VAL A 5 -49.25 1.26 -25.27
C VAL A 5 -48.60 1.40 -26.65
N TYR A 6 -47.32 1.76 -26.67
CA TYR A 6 -46.47 1.99 -27.84
C TYR A 6 -46.26 0.70 -28.68
N LYS A 7 -47.20 0.40 -29.60
CA LYS A 7 -47.12 -0.75 -30.53
C LYS A 7 -45.85 -0.79 -31.40
N ARG A 8 -45.20 0.36 -31.66
CA ARG A 8 -43.97 0.42 -32.49
C ARG A 8 -42.72 -0.14 -31.80
N LYS A 9 -42.61 -0.07 -30.47
CA LYS A 9 -41.41 -0.53 -29.76
C LYS A 9 -41.40 -2.05 -29.53
N VAL A 10 -42.57 -2.66 -29.39
CA VAL A 10 -42.72 -4.12 -29.21
C VAL A 10 -42.42 -4.88 -30.52
N LEU A 11 -42.82 -4.33 -31.67
CA LEU A 11 -42.51 -4.92 -32.98
C LEU A 11 -41.01 -4.86 -33.33
N LEU A 12 -40.30 -3.80 -32.91
CA LEU A 12 -38.85 -3.67 -33.07
C LEU A 12 -38.08 -4.68 -32.21
N LEU A 13 -38.53 -4.91 -30.97
CA LEU A 13 -37.95 -5.92 -30.07
C LEU A 13 -38.19 -7.35 -30.58
N ALA A 14 -39.37 -7.64 -31.13
CA ALA A 14 -39.67 -8.95 -31.72
C ALA A 14 -38.85 -9.21 -33.01
N ALA A 15 -38.63 -8.20 -33.85
CA ALA A 15 -37.81 -8.32 -35.06
C ALA A 15 -36.32 -8.53 -34.75
N LEU A 16 -35.79 -7.90 -33.70
CA LEU A 16 -34.41 -8.07 -33.25
C LEU A 16 -34.14 -9.46 -32.66
N LEU A 17 -35.11 -10.03 -31.94
CA LEU A 17 -35.02 -11.40 -31.40
C LEU A 17 -35.04 -12.47 -32.51
N LEU A 18 -35.84 -12.29 -33.56
CA LEU A 18 -35.87 -13.22 -34.70
C LEU A 18 -34.59 -13.15 -35.56
N ALA A 19 -33.98 -11.97 -35.70
CA ALA A 19 -32.70 -11.81 -36.38
C ALA A 19 -31.53 -12.45 -35.60
N ALA A 20 -31.55 -12.40 -34.27
CA ALA A 20 -30.54 -13.02 -33.42
C ALA A 20 -30.62 -14.57 -33.45
N CYS A 21 -31.82 -15.15 -33.54
CA CYS A 21 -32.00 -16.60 -33.68
C CYS A 21 -31.61 -17.13 -35.07
N GLY A 22 -31.77 -16.33 -36.14
CA GLY A 22 -31.36 -16.72 -37.50
C GLY A 22 -29.84 -16.78 -37.70
N LEU A 23 -29.07 -15.92 -37.01
CA LEU A 23 -27.60 -15.92 -37.06
C LEU A 23 -26.96 -17.06 -36.26
N ALA A 24 -27.66 -17.59 -35.25
CA ALA A 24 -27.17 -18.72 -34.46
C ALA A 24 -27.28 -20.07 -35.19
N LEU A 25 -28.18 -20.20 -36.18
CA LEU A 25 -28.44 -21.45 -36.89
C LEU A 25 -27.66 -21.63 -38.20
N TRP A 26 -26.96 -20.61 -38.69
CA TRP A 26 -26.20 -20.69 -39.96
C TRP A 26 -24.67 -20.71 -39.82
N GLY A 27 -24.12 -20.68 -38.60
CA GLY A 27 -22.68 -20.75 -38.33
C GLY A 27 -22.11 -22.16 -38.11
N SER A 28 -22.93 -23.22 -38.24
CA SER A 28 -22.52 -24.60 -38.00
C SER A 28 -22.27 -25.36 -39.31
N HIS A 29 -21.17 -25.03 -40.01
CA HIS A 29 -20.57 -25.93 -40.98
C HIS A 29 -19.03 -25.93 -40.89
N GLY A 30 -18.51 -27.05 -40.39
CA GLY A 30 -17.27 -27.71 -40.84
C GLY A 30 -15.96 -26.93 -40.78
N ARG A 31 -15.21 -27.07 -39.69
CA ARG A 31 -13.74 -27.04 -39.73
C ARG A 31 -13.19 -28.42 -39.33
N PRO A 32 -12.20 -28.97 -40.06
CA PRO A 32 -11.63 -30.27 -39.71
C PRO A 32 -10.90 -30.19 -38.36
N ARG A 33 -11.16 -31.19 -37.49
CA ARG A 33 -10.48 -31.36 -36.20
C ARG A 33 -9.00 -31.64 -36.45
N LYS A 34 -8.11 -30.81 -35.88
CA LYS A 34 -6.70 -31.20 -35.67
C LYS A 34 -6.65 -32.33 -34.63
N PRO A 35 -5.77 -33.34 -34.79
CA PRO A 35 -5.58 -34.36 -33.78
C PRO A 35 -5.06 -33.72 -32.48
N PRO A 36 -5.40 -34.29 -31.31
CA PRO A 36 -4.89 -33.79 -30.04
C PRO A 36 -3.36 -33.89 -30.01
N PRO A 37 -2.65 -32.93 -29.39
CA PRO A 37 -1.24 -33.09 -29.13
C PRO A 37 -1.06 -34.29 -28.20
N THR A 38 -0.14 -35.18 -28.56
CA THR A 38 0.31 -36.30 -27.74
C THR A 38 0.80 -35.77 -26.39
N GLU A 39 0.19 -36.26 -25.29
CA GLU A 39 0.64 -35.98 -23.93
C GLU A 39 2.09 -36.45 -23.77
N PRO A 40 3.01 -35.62 -23.25
CA PRO A 40 4.29 -36.12 -22.77
C PRO A 40 4.03 -37.05 -21.58
N PRO A 41 4.78 -38.16 -21.45
CA PRO A 41 4.58 -39.11 -20.37
C PRO A 41 4.75 -38.43 -19.01
N ALA A 42 3.87 -38.78 -18.06
CA ALA A 42 3.94 -38.28 -16.69
C ALA A 42 5.34 -38.59 -16.09
N PRO A 43 5.99 -37.62 -15.44
CA PRO A 43 7.29 -37.85 -14.83
C PRO A 43 7.17 -38.94 -13.75
N THR A 44 8.04 -39.94 -13.84
CA THR A 44 8.11 -41.06 -12.89
C THR A 44 8.41 -40.55 -11.47
N ALA A 45 8.05 -41.34 -10.45
CA ALA A 45 8.35 -41.03 -9.05
C ALA A 45 9.85 -40.75 -8.78
N ALA A 46 10.73 -41.27 -9.65
CA ALA A 46 12.16 -40.97 -9.65
C ALA A 46 12.49 -39.54 -10.11
N ALA A 47 11.79 -39.00 -11.12
CA ALA A 47 11.92 -37.62 -11.57
C ALA A 47 11.35 -36.61 -10.55
N ARG A 48 10.29 -36.99 -9.82
CA ARG A 48 9.78 -36.22 -8.67
C ARG A 48 10.77 -36.19 -7.49
N ARG A 49 11.50 -37.28 -7.26
CA ARG A 49 12.59 -37.32 -6.27
C ARG A 49 13.83 -36.50 -6.70
N ALA A 50 14.13 -36.44 -8.00
CA ALA A 50 15.21 -35.61 -8.54
C ALA A 50 14.89 -34.09 -8.45
N ALA A 51 13.63 -33.69 -8.64
CA ALA A 51 13.19 -32.30 -8.45
C ALA A 51 13.13 -31.85 -6.97
N ASN A 52 13.13 -32.81 -6.02
CA ASN A 52 13.28 -32.54 -4.60
C ASN A 52 14.75 -32.30 -4.17
N ALA A 53 15.71 -32.51 -5.07
CA ALA A 53 17.11 -32.22 -4.83
C ALA A 53 17.50 -30.90 -5.52
N SER A 54 17.78 -29.90 -4.68
CA SER A 54 18.45 -28.63 -5.00
C SER A 54 17.75 -27.71 -6.00
N ALA A 55 16.96 -26.75 -5.48
CA ALA A 55 17.06 -25.41 -6.05
C ALA A 55 18.56 -25.04 -6.08
N PRO A 56 19.08 -24.49 -7.19
CA PRO A 56 20.47 -24.05 -7.24
C PRO A 56 20.70 -23.06 -6.08
N PRO A 57 21.89 -23.09 -5.45
CA PRO A 57 22.18 -22.16 -4.37
C PRO A 57 21.93 -20.72 -4.84
N PRO A 58 21.47 -19.82 -3.95
CA PRO A 58 21.31 -18.42 -4.27
C PRO A 58 22.60 -17.89 -4.88
N ASP A 59 22.48 -17.06 -5.92
CA ASP A 59 23.65 -16.43 -6.51
C ASP A 59 24.38 -15.56 -5.47
N ASN A 60 25.66 -15.27 -5.75
CA ASN A 60 26.50 -14.53 -4.82
C ASN A 60 25.91 -13.14 -4.48
N HIS A 61 25.17 -12.52 -5.41
CA HIS A 61 24.49 -11.25 -5.20
C HIS A 61 23.34 -11.35 -4.19
N THR A 62 22.52 -12.40 -4.29
CA THR A 62 21.40 -12.65 -3.36
C THR A 62 21.91 -12.85 -1.94
N LEU A 63 22.99 -13.62 -1.76
CA LEU A 63 23.62 -13.81 -0.44
C LEU A 63 24.19 -12.50 0.10
N ALA A 64 24.85 -11.70 -0.75
CA ALA A 64 25.37 -10.39 -0.37
C ALA A 64 24.25 -9.43 0.07
N TYR A 65 23.12 -9.38 -0.63
CA TYR A 65 21.98 -8.55 -0.24
C TYR A 65 21.31 -9.02 1.05
N ARG A 66 21.18 -10.34 1.28
CA ARG A 66 20.69 -10.88 2.56
C ARG A 66 21.58 -10.41 3.73
N ALA A 67 22.90 -10.51 3.58
CA ALA A 67 23.86 -10.03 4.58
C ALA A 67 23.79 -8.50 4.78
N LEU A 68 23.66 -7.73 3.70
CA LEU A 68 23.51 -6.28 3.74
C LEU A 68 22.24 -5.87 4.50
N PHE A 69 21.10 -6.46 4.18
CA PHE A 69 19.80 -6.13 4.79
C PHE A 69 19.84 -6.44 6.29
N TYR A 70 20.34 -7.63 6.64
CA TYR A 70 20.52 -8.02 8.04
C TYR A 70 21.39 -7.01 8.80
N ARG A 71 22.57 -6.70 8.26
CA ARG A 71 23.51 -5.76 8.89
C ARG A 71 22.92 -4.36 9.02
N ARG A 72 22.28 -3.80 7.99
CA ARG A 72 21.68 -2.46 8.03
C ARG A 72 20.54 -2.38 9.05
N ASN A 73 19.68 -3.40 9.09
CA ASN A 73 18.60 -3.49 10.07
C ASN A 73 19.09 -3.70 11.51
N PHE A 74 20.22 -4.38 11.67
CA PHE A 74 20.85 -4.56 12.97
C PHE A 74 21.55 -3.28 13.43
N ASP A 75 22.46 -2.73 12.63
CA ASP A 75 23.29 -1.57 12.95
C ASP A 75 22.44 -0.30 13.16
N GLN A 76 21.36 -0.14 12.38
CA GLN A 76 20.44 1.02 12.39
C GLN A 76 21.18 2.37 12.36
N PRO A 77 22.08 2.61 11.39
CA PRO A 77 22.85 3.84 11.36
C PRO A 77 21.94 5.03 11.04
N VAL A 78 21.78 5.94 12.02
CA VAL A 78 21.08 7.21 11.81
C VAL A 78 22.09 8.25 11.34
N ARG A 79 21.92 8.75 10.11
CA ARG A 79 22.78 9.78 9.52
C ARG A 79 22.33 11.17 9.95
N ASN A 80 23.23 12.14 9.82
CA ASN A 80 23.01 13.57 10.07
C ASN A 80 22.73 13.98 11.53
N LEU A 81 22.87 13.08 12.52
CA LEU A 81 22.63 13.39 13.94
C LEU A 81 23.48 14.53 14.49
N ALA A 82 24.72 14.69 14.01
CA ALA A 82 25.60 15.76 14.47
C ALA A 82 25.05 17.16 14.11
N ARG A 83 24.39 17.29 12.96
CA ARG A 83 23.78 18.54 12.47
C ARG A 83 22.34 18.70 12.95
N PHE A 84 21.62 17.59 13.06
CA PHE A 84 20.22 17.54 13.46
C PHE A 84 20.06 16.53 14.61
N PRO A 85 20.38 16.90 15.85
CA PRO A 85 20.24 15.99 16.97
C PRO A 85 18.78 15.62 17.18
N LEU A 86 18.50 14.33 17.41
CA LEU A 86 17.18 13.87 17.83
C LEU A 86 16.90 14.39 19.24
N ARG A 87 16.14 15.48 19.33
CA ARG A 87 15.74 16.06 20.62
C ARG A 87 14.55 15.27 21.15
N ALA A 88 14.69 14.76 22.37
CA ALA A 88 13.57 14.16 23.07
C ALA A 88 12.59 15.25 23.56
N PRO A 89 11.27 15.01 23.47
CA PRO A 89 10.64 13.93 22.72
C PRO A 89 10.71 14.22 21.21
N ALA A 90 11.15 13.24 20.40
CA ALA A 90 11.10 13.36 18.96
C ALA A 90 9.64 13.56 18.56
N ARG A 91 9.31 14.71 17.97
CA ARG A 91 7.89 15.11 17.84
C ARG A 91 7.20 14.42 16.66
N LEU A 92 7.97 13.94 15.69
CA LEU A 92 7.46 13.25 14.51
C LEU A 92 8.50 12.28 13.95
N VAL A 93 8.03 11.10 13.56
CA VAL A 93 8.79 10.16 12.72
C VAL A 93 8.04 10.01 11.40
N LEU A 94 8.76 10.10 10.29
CA LEU A 94 8.27 9.85 8.94
C LEU A 94 8.70 8.45 8.52
N VAL A 95 7.78 7.61 8.05
CA VAL A 95 8.10 6.27 7.54
C VAL A 95 7.63 6.18 6.10
N VAL A 96 8.56 6.06 5.16
CA VAL A 96 8.28 5.96 3.73
C VAL A 96 8.43 4.51 3.29
N GLN A 97 7.39 3.91 2.70
CA GLN A 97 7.52 2.65 1.98
C GLN A 97 8.10 2.92 0.59
N VAL A 98 9.28 2.36 0.32
CA VAL A 98 10.06 2.53 -0.91
C VAL A 98 10.14 1.20 -1.65
N HIS A 99 9.85 1.23 -2.95
CA HIS A 99 9.97 0.11 -3.87
C HIS A 99 11.06 0.39 -4.91
N GLU A 100 10.71 0.61 -6.19
CA GLU A 100 11.66 0.77 -7.30
C GLU A 100 11.57 2.13 -8.01
N ARG A 101 10.68 3.04 -7.61
CA ARG A 101 10.41 4.28 -8.36
C ARG A 101 11.28 5.44 -7.88
N ALA A 102 12.57 5.40 -8.20
CA ALA A 102 13.54 6.43 -7.81
C ALA A 102 13.16 7.86 -8.22
N GLU A 103 12.50 8.06 -9.38
CA GLU A 103 12.00 9.38 -9.79
C GLU A 103 10.96 9.95 -8.81
N HIS A 104 10.04 9.11 -8.33
CA HIS A 104 9.03 9.51 -7.36
C HIS A 104 9.67 9.80 -6.00
N LEU A 105 10.56 8.92 -5.52
CA LEU A 105 11.31 9.16 -4.28
C LEU A 105 12.09 10.48 -4.33
N ARG A 106 12.71 10.81 -5.46
CA ARG A 106 13.40 12.10 -5.66
C ARG A 106 12.45 13.29 -5.48
N LEU A 107 11.22 13.21 -5.99
CA LEU A 107 10.20 14.25 -5.80
C LEU A 107 9.76 14.37 -4.33
N LEU A 108 9.53 13.24 -3.66
CA LEU A 108 9.21 13.21 -2.24
C LEU A 108 10.32 13.88 -1.41
N LEU A 109 11.57 13.46 -1.59
CA LEU A 109 12.72 14.03 -0.88
C LEU A 109 12.91 15.52 -1.17
N ALA A 110 12.67 15.96 -2.42
CA ALA A 110 12.70 17.37 -2.78
C ALA A 110 11.59 18.18 -2.07
N SER A 111 10.38 17.62 -1.93
CA SER A 111 9.29 18.25 -1.18
C SER A 111 9.60 18.34 0.32
N LEU A 112 10.17 17.26 0.90
CA LEU A 112 10.62 17.23 2.29
C LEU A 112 11.69 18.29 2.55
N ARG A 113 12.70 18.42 1.69
CA ARG A 113 13.75 19.45 1.80
C ARG A 113 13.20 20.87 1.91
N ARG A 114 12.05 21.16 1.28
CA ARG A 114 11.41 22.49 1.31
C ARG A 114 10.46 22.69 2.49
N ALA A 115 10.12 21.63 3.22
CA ALA A 115 9.16 21.70 4.30
C ALA A 115 9.77 22.23 5.59
N ALA A 116 9.18 23.29 6.13
CA ALA A 116 9.71 23.92 7.33
C ALA A 116 9.51 23.01 8.56
N GLY A 117 10.55 22.86 9.38
CA GLY A 117 10.53 22.07 10.61
C GLY A 117 10.93 20.61 10.44
N VAL A 118 11.11 20.13 9.20
CA VAL A 118 11.49 18.73 8.91
C VAL A 118 12.84 18.35 9.51
N GLU A 119 13.72 19.31 9.77
CA GLU A 119 15.00 19.11 10.43
C GLU A 119 14.86 18.55 11.85
N ASN A 120 13.66 18.63 12.43
CA ASN A 120 13.31 18.08 13.74
C ASN A 120 12.63 16.70 13.67
N ALA A 121 12.43 16.12 12.48
CA ALA A 121 11.79 14.83 12.27
C ALA A 121 12.83 13.75 11.93
N LEU A 122 12.62 12.52 12.40
CA LEU A 122 13.36 11.36 11.91
C LEU A 122 12.71 10.85 10.62
N LEU A 123 13.48 10.79 9.53
CA LEU A 123 13.06 10.14 8.29
C LEU A 123 13.52 8.69 8.26
N VAL A 124 12.58 7.76 8.18
CA VAL A 124 12.81 6.32 7.99
C VAL A 124 12.41 5.94 6.57
N LEU A 125 13.36 5.49 5.77
CA LEU A 125 13.13 4.93 4.45
C LEU A 125 13.10 3.40 4.57
N SER A 126 11.94 2.80 4.33
CA SER A 126 11.72 1.36 4.41
C SER A 126 11.72 0.77 3.01
N HIS A 127 12.74 -0.01 2.67
CA HIS A 127 12.97 -0.54 1.33
C HIS A 127 12.61 -2.03 1.24
N ASP A 128 11.95 -2.48 0.17
CA ASP A 128 11.84 -3.92 -0.14
C ASP A 128 12.77 -4.38 -1.27
N LEU A 129 13.65 -3.50 -1.73
CA LEU A 129 14.77 -3.84 -2.60
C LEU A 129 15.89 -2.84 -2.39
N TRP A 130 17.10 -3.26 -2.75
CA TRP A 130 18.24 -2.38 -2.87
C TRP A 130 18.52 -2.08 -4.33
N SER A 131 18.79 -0.81 -4.61
CA SER A 131 19.38 -0.34 -5.85
C SER A 131 20.34 0.80 -5.54
N GLU A 132 21.40 0.93 -6.33
CA GLU A 132 22.37 2.01 -6.15
C GLU A 132 21.72 3.40 -6.25
N GLU A 133 20.72 3.56 -7.14
CA GLU A 133 20.03 4.84 -7.29
C GLU A 133 19.24 5.23 -6.04
N LEU A 134 18.48 4.31 -5.44
CA LEU A 134 17.72 4.57 -4.23
C LEU A 134 18.62 4.81 -3.02
N ASP A 135 19.72 4.07 -2.92
CA ASP A 135 20.71 4.24 -1.85
C ASP A 135 21.37 5.63 -1.94
N ARG A 136 21.78 6.05 -3.15
CA ARG A 136 22.32 7.40 -3.38
C ARG A 136 21.32 8.50 -3.04
N LEU A 137 20.03 8.32 -3.33
CA LEU A 137 18.99 9.29 -2.94
C LEU A 137 18.88 9.43 -1.42
N ALA A 138 18.93 8.32 -0.68
CA ALA A 138 18.96 8.33 0.79
C ALA A 138 20.24 8.98 1.32
N GLU A 139 21.38 8.75 0.66
CA GLU A 139 22.66 9.34 1.03
C GLU A 139 22.69 10.87 0.87
N GLN A 140 21.99 11.41 -0.13
CA GLN A 140 21.92 12.84 -0.42
C GLN A 140 20.99 13.63 0.53
N VAL A 141 20.25 12.95 1.41
CA VAL A 141 19.48 13.63 2.46
C VAL A 141 20.45 14.28 3.44
N ASP A 142 20.43 15.61 3.48
CA ASP A 142 21.32 16.49 4.25
C ASP A 142 20.55 17.52 5.10
N PHE A 143 19.24 17.36 5.23
CA PHE A 143 18.31 18.32 5.84
C PHE A 143 17.56 17.79 7.07
N CYS A 144 17.67 16.49 7.39
CA CYS A 144 17.13 15.89 8.61
C CYS A 144 17.87 14.58 8.95
N PRO A 145 17.66 14.02 10.16
CA PRO A 145 18.09 12.66 10.50
C PRO A 145 17.43 11.65 9.58
N VAL A 146 18.22 10.76 9.00
CA VAL A 146 17.73 9.71 8.10
C VAL A 146 18.25 8.34 8.50
N LEU A 147 17.35 7.35 8.44
CA LEU A 147 17.61 5.95 8.69
C LEU A 147 17.01 5.13 7.53
N GLN A 148 17.77 4.16 7.02
CA GLN A 148 17.25 3.16 6.08
C GLN A 148 17.02 1.84 6.81
N ILE A 149 15.87 1.22 6.55
CA ILE A 149 15.55 -0.15 6.96
C ILE A 149 15.13 -0.95 5.72
N PHE A 150 15.31 -2.26 5.77
CA PHE A 150 15.14 -3.13 4.60
C PHE A 150 14.26 -4.33 4.93
N PHE A 151 13.14 -4.50 4.24
CA PHE A 151 12.24 -5.63 4.39
C PHE A 151 12.99 -6.94 4.06
N PRO A 152 13.21 -7.82 5.05
CA PRO A 152 14.15 -8.94 4.91
C PRO A 152 13.53 -10.16 4.24
N PHE A 153 12.29 -10.07 3.74
CA PHE A 153 11.57 -11.15 3.06
C PHE A 153 11.07 -10.70 1.67
N SER A 154 11.86 -9.87 0.99
CA SER A 154 11.48 -9.39 -0.34
C SER A 154 11.77 -10.38 -1.45
N ARG A 155 11.14 -10.19 -2.60
CA ARG A 155 11.39 -10.98 -3.82
C ARG A 155 12.84 -10.88 -4.31
N GLN A 156 13.53 -9.76 -4.07
CA GLN A 156 14.94 -9.61 -4.43
C GLN A 156 15.83 -10.56 -3.62
N LEU A 157 15.46 -10.82 -2.36
CA LEU A 157 16.21 -11.72 -1.48
C LEU A 157 15.83 -13.20 -1.67
N TYR A 158 14.62 -13.48 -2.16
CA TYR A 158 14.10 -14.85 -2.33
C TYR A 158 13.52 -15.03 -3.74
N PRO A 159 14.31 -14.91 -4.83
CA PRO A 159 13.75 -14.85 -6.17
C PRO A 159 13.13 -16.16 -6.66
N ARG A 160 13.54 -17.31 -6.10
CA ARG A 160 13.20 -18.66 -6.57
C ARG A 160 12.60 -19.58 -5.50
N GLU A 161 12.22 -18.99 -4.37
CA GLU A 161 11.61 -19.68 -3.25
C GLU A 161 10.62 -18.71 -2.58
N PHE A 162 9.67 -19.22 -1.80
CA PHE A 162 8.77 -18.36 -1.06
C PHE A 162 9.56 -17.41 -0.12
N PRO A 163 9.25 -16.10 -0.05
CA PRO A 163 8.07 -15.41 -0.60
C PRO A 163 8.23 -14.84 -2.02
N GLY A 164 9.31 -15.11 -2.75
CA GLY A 164 9.29 -14.90 -4.21
C GLY A 164 8.49 -15.98 -4.93
N HIS A 165 8.89 -16.28 -6.16
CA HIS A 165 8.21 -17.28 -6.98
C HIS A 165 8.93 -18.62 -6.86
N ASP A 166 8.32 -19.60 -6.19
CA ASP A 166 8.85 -20.97 -6.22
C ASP A 166 8.45 -21.62 -7.56
N PRO A 167 9.36 -22.28 -8.29
CA PRO A 167 9.03 -22.97 -9.55
C PRO A 167 7.93 -24.03 -9.43
N ARG A 168 7.59 -24.47 -8.22
CA ARG A 168 6.54 -25.45 -7.93
C ARG A 168 5.22 -24.80 -7.51
N ASP A 169 5.13 -23.46 -7.48
CA ASP A 169 3.88 -22.74 -7.25
C ASP A 169 2.89 -23.02 -8.39
N CYS A 170 1.61 -23.05 -8.06
CA CYS A 170 0.55 -23.21 -9.06
C CYS A 170 0.49 -21.98 -9.98
N PRO A 171 0.34 -22.16 -11.30
CA PRO A 171 0.06 -21.05 -12.20
C PRO A 171 -1.21 -20.30 -11.76
N ARG A 172 -1.19 -18.97 -11.79
CA ARG A 172 -2.27 -18.10 -11.28
C ARG A 172 -3.68 -18.56 -11.69
N ASP A 173 -3.85 -18.88 -12.97
CA ASP A 173 -5.17 -19.11 -13.59
C ASP A 173 -5.53 -20.59 -13.80
N ILE A 174 -4.71 -21.51 -13.27
CA ILE A 174 -5.04 -22.93 -13.37
C ILE A 174 -6.27 -23.24 -12.50
N GLY A 175 -7.22 -24.03 -13.00
CA GLY A 175 -8.36 -24.46 -12.19
C GLY A 175 -7.93 -25.39 -11.04
N GLN A 176 -8.61 -25.34 -9.90
CA GLN A 176 -8.20 -26.03 -8.67
C GLN A 176 -8.02 -27.56 -8.85
N GLU A 177 -8.92 -28.23 -9.56
CA GLU A 177 -8.78 -29.66 -9.85
C GLU A 177 -7.52 -29.96 -10.69
N ALA A 178 -7.20 -29.09 -11.65
CA ALA A 178 -5.99 -29.22 -12.46
C ALA A 178 -4.73 -28.92 -11.63
N ALA A 179 -4.78 -27.95 -10.72
CA ALA A 179 -3.70 -27.66 -9.76
C ALA A 179 -3.40 -28.88 -8.88
N ARG A 180 -4.44 -29.52 -8.33
CA ARG A 180 -4.33 -30.74 -7.51
C ARG A 180 -3.73 -31.90 -8.29
N ARG A 181 -4.15 -32.11 -9.54
CA ARG A 181 -3.56 -33.12 -10.44
C ARG A 181 -2.10 -32.84 -10.77
N LEU A 182 -1.76 -31.58 -10.98
CA LEU A 182 -0.38 -31.13 -11.19
C LEU A 182 0.49 -31.36 -9.93
N GLY A 183 -0.11 -31.26 -8.74
CA GLY A 183 0.59 -31.41 -7.46
C GLY A 183 1.49 -30.22 -7.13
N CYS A 184 1.11 -29.02 -7.57
CA CYS A 184 1.81 -27.78 -7.23
C CYS A 184 1.57 -27.39 -5.75
N LEU A 185 2.50 -26.62 -5.17
CA LEU A 185 2.63 -26.46 -3.70
C LEU A 185 1.38 -25.91 -3.01
N ASN A 186 0.72 -24.94 -3.62
CA ASN A 186 -0.39 -24.19 -3.04
C ASN A 186 -1.75 -24.56 -3.66
N ALA A 187 -1.88 -25.74 -4.29
CA ALA A 187 -3.08 -26.17 -5.01
C ALA A 187 -4.38 -26.10 -4.18
N ASP A 188 -4.29 -26.33 -2.87
CA ASP A 188 -5.43 -26.30 -1.96
C ASP A 188 -5.78 -24.91 -1.41
N PHE A 189 -5.00 -23.89 -1.75
CA PHE A 189 -5.11 -22.54 -1.18
C PHE A 189 -5.22 -21.45 -2.26
N PRO A 190 -6.19 -21.52 -3.20
CA PRO A 190 -6.50 -20.38 -4.06
C PRO A 190 -7.14 -19.25 -3.25
N ASP A 191 -7.19 -18.04 -3.82
CA ASP A 191 -7.99 -16.94 -3.30
C ASP A 191 -9.51 -17.17 -3.48
N SER A 192 -10.32 -16.24 -2.98
CA SER A 192 -11.79 -16.28 -3.04
C SER A 192 -12.34 -16.27 -4.48
N PHE A 193 -11.50 -16.01 -5.47
CA PHE A 193 -11.84 -15.99 -6.90
C PHE A 193 -11.25 -17.18 -7.67
N GLY A 194 -10.61 -18.13 -6.98
CA GLY A 194 -10.02 -19.33 -7.59
C GLY A 194 -8.65 -19.10 -8.22
N HIS A 195 -7.98 -17.97 -7.94
CA HIS A 195 -6.64 -17.68 -8.45
C HIS A 195 -5.55 -18.02 -7.44
N TYR A 196 -4.38 -18.42 -7.95
CA TYR A 196 -3.20 -18.67 -7.12
C TYR A 196 -2.31 -17.43 -7.00
N ARG A 197 -1.52 -17.44 -5.92
CA ARG A 197 -0.59 -16.38 -5.52
C ARG A 197 0.34 -15.92 -6.65
N GLU A 198 0.47 -14.61 -6.80
CA GLU A 198 1.58 -13.98 -7.51
C GLU A 198 2.44 -13.16 -6.54
N ALA A 199 3.72 -13.52 -6.41
CA ALA A 199 4.63 -12.93 -5.43
C ALA A 199 4.69 -11.39 -5.50
N ARG A 200 4.61 -10.82 -6.70
CA ARG A 200 4.69 -9.36 -6.92
C ARG A 200 3.54 -8.58 -6.28
N PHE A 201 2.33 -9.16 -6.23
CA PHE A 201 1.16 -8.51 -5.64
C PHE A 201 1.14 -8.66 -4.12
N ALA A 202 1.70 -9.76 -3.59
CA ALA A 202 1.76 -9.99 -2.15
C ALA A 202 2.80 -9.09 -1.43
N GLN A 203 3.89 -8.69 -2.10
CA GLN A 203 5.02 -8.02 -1.43
C GLN A 203 4.61 -6.71 -0.74
N ALA A 204 3.72 -5.90 -1.33
CA ALA A 204 3.35 -4.60 -0.78
C ALA A 204 2.67 -4.72 0.60
N LYS A 205 1.75 -5.68 0.77
CA LYS A 205 1.07 -5.92 2.06
C LYS A 205 2.01 -6.53 3.10
N HIS A 206 2.88 -7.43 2.69
CA HIS A 206 3.95 -7.95 3.56
C HIS A 206 4.86 -6.85 4.09
N HIS A 207 5.41 -6.04 3.18
CA HIS A 207 6.28 -4.92 3.52
C HIS A 207 5.55 -3.94 4.44
N TRP A 208 4.26 -3.66 4.20
CA TRP A 208 3.51 -2.73 5.01
C TRP A 208 3.34 -3.19 6.46
N TRP A 209 2.97 -4.45 6.67
CA TRP A 209 2.79 -5.02 8.01
C TRP A 209 4.11 -5.19 8.75
N TRP A 210 5.15 -5.67 8.05
CA TRP A 210 6.49 -5.81 8.62
C TRP A 210 7.05 -4.46 9.08
N LYS A 211 6.99 -3.42 8.22
CA LYS A 211 7.59 -2.12 8.56
C LYS A 211 6.84 -1.45 9.72
N LEU A 212 5.52 -1.66 9.80
CA LEU A 212 4.72 -1.17 10.91
C LEU A 212 5.26 -1.72 12.24
N HIS A 213 5.41 -3.04 12.35
CA HIS A 213 5.98 -3.67 13.55
C HIS A 213 7.44 -3.26 13.80
N PHE A 214 8.27 -3.29 12.75
CA PHE A 214 9.71 -3.00 12.86
C PHE A 214 9.97 -1.59 13.41
N VAL A 215 9.23 -0.60 12.91
CA VAL A 215 9.36 0.79 13.35
C VAL A 215 9.00 0.95 14.83
N TRP A 216 7.90 0.35 15.29
CA TRP A 216 7.40 0.55 16.66
C TRP A 216 8.13 -0.27 17.73
N GLU A 217 8.71 -1.42 17.36
CA GLU A 217 9.28 -2.39 18.32
C GLU A 217 10.79 -2.62 18.14
N ARG A 218 11.33 -2.44 16.95
CA ARG A 218 12.70 -2.84 16.62
C ARG A 218 13.64 -1.66 16.41
N LEU A 219 13.11 -0.48 16.09
CA LEU A 219 13.93 0.73 15.95
C LEU A 219 14.36 1.29 17.30
N ARG A 220 15.68 1.31 17.53
CA ARG A 220 16.28 1.83 18.78
C ARG A 220 15.96 3.31 18.99
N ALA A 221 15.92 4.08 17.89
CA ALA A 221 15.60 5.51 17.92
C ALA A 221 14.15 5.80 18.37
N LEU A 222 13.26 4.80 18.35
CA LEU A 222 11.85 4.95 18.69
C LEU A 222 11.43 4.29 20.01
N ARG A 223 12.37 3.73 20.79
CA ARG A 223 12.06 3.05 22.07
C ARG A 223 11.21 3.91 23.00
N GLU A 224 11.61 5.17 23.18
CA GLU A 224 10.93 6.14 24.04
C GLU A 224 10.04 7.12 23.26
N HIS A 225 9.72 6.82 21.99
CA HIS A 225 8.90 7.71 21.17
C HIS A 225 7.43 7.66 21.61
N THR A 226 6.90 8.84 21.93
CA THR A 226 5.50 9.05 22.35
C THR A 226 4.70 9.89 21.36
N GLY A 227 5.35 10.45 20.35
CA GLY A 227 4.71 11.25 19.31
C GLY A 227 4.02 10.41 18.23
N PRO A 228 3.40 11.07 17.24
CA PRO A 228 2.88 10.38 16.06
C PRO A 228 4.01 9.83 15.16
N VAL A 229 3.69 8.76 14.45
CA VAL A 229 4.45 8.27 13.28
C VAL A 229 3.58 8.49 12.05
N LEU A 230 4.09 9.19 11.05
CA LEU A 230 3.42 9.47 9.77
C LEU A 230 3.91 8.47 8.71
N PHE A 231 2.98 7.67 8.17
CA PHE A 231 3.25 6.68 7.14
C PHE A 231 2.97 7.24 5.74
N LEU A 232 3.94 7.09 4.85
CA LEU A 232 3.96 7.61 3.48
C LEU A 232 4.43 6.53 2.50
N GLU A 233 4.25 6.79 1.21
CA GLU A 233 4.78 6.02 0.09
C GLU A 233 5.71 6.89 -0.75
N GLU A 234 6.58 6.26 -1.55
CA GLU A 234 7.62 6.94 -2.35
C GLU A 234 7.08 7.96 -3.38
N ASP A 235 5.82 7.85 -3.78
CA ASP A 235 5.14 8.74 -4.73
C ASP A 235 4.21 9.76 -4.07
N HIS A 236 4.31 9.92 -2.77
CA HIS A 236 3.76 11.10 -2.10
C HIS A 236 4.61 12.35 -2.37
N TYR A 237 3.96 13.50 -2.25
CA TYR A 237 4.58 14.82 -2.24
C TYR A 237 3.98 15.62 -1.08
N LEU A 238 4.81 16.28 -0.28
CA LEU A 238 4.38 17.01 0.92
C LEU A 238 4.30 18.52 0.69
N ALA A 239 3.23 19.15 1.19
CA ALA A 239 3.12 20.61 1.26
C ALA A 239 4.20 21.19 2.19
N PRO A 240 4.70 22.42 1.97
CA PRO A 240 5.79 22.98 2.77
C PRO A 240 5.41 23.24 4.24
N ASP A 241 4.10 23.30 4.56
CA ASP A 241 3.59 23.46 5.93
C ASP A 241 3.11 22.15 6.58
N PHE A 242 3.37 20.98 5.97
CA PHE A 242 2.82 19.71 6.46
C PHE A 242 3.19 19.43 7.93
N TYR A 243 4.43 19.71 8.32
CA TYR A 243 4.94 19.45 9.67
C TYR A 243 4.22 20.34 10.68
N HIS A 244 4.11 21.63 10.37
CA HIS A 244 3.38 22.62 11.18
C HIS A 244 1.91 22.23 11.35
N VAL A 245 1.23 21.90 10.26
CA VAL A 245 -0.18 21.51 10.28
C VAL A 245 -0.37 20.20 11.04
N LEU A 246 0.47 19.20 10.84
CA LEU A 246 0.37 17.94 11.56
C LEU A 246 0.49 18.13 13.07
N GLN A 247 1.41 18.97 13.54
CA GLN A 247 1.54 19.29 14.96
C GLN A 247 0.28 19.95 15.53
N ARG A 248 -0.31 20.90 14.79
CA ARG A 248 -1.57 21.55 15.17
C ARG A 248 -2.73 20.56 15.18
N LEU A 249 -2.84 19.69 14.18
CA LEU A 249 -3.85 18.64 14.13
C LEU A 249 -3.71 17.63 15.26
N TRP A 250 -2.48 17.25 15.62
CA TRP A 250 -2.22 16.32 16.72
C TRP A 250 -2.65 16.90 18.07
N ALA A 251 -2.38 18.19 18.30
CA ALA A 251 -2.90 18.90 19.48
C ALA A 251 -4.42 19.04 19.44
N LEU A 252 -4.99 19.42 18.29
CA LEU A 252 -6.44 19.58 18.10
C LEU A 252 -7.20 18.28 18.37
N ARG A 253 -6.66 17.13 17.91
CA ARG A 253 -7.21 15.79 18.17
C ARG A 253 -7.48 15.57 19.66
N GLN A 254 -6.54 15.93 20.52
CA GLN A 254 -6.65 15.68 21.96
C GLN A 254 -7.87 16.36 22.60
N HIS A 255 -8.32 17.49 22.04
CA HIS A 255 -9.45 18.26 22.57
C HIS A 255 -10.75 18.03 21.79
N GLU A 256 -10.68 18.02 20.45
CA GLU A 256 -11.87 17.99 19.58
C GLU A 256 -12.33 16.57 19.19
N CYS A 257 -11.43 15.59 19.26
CA CYS A 257 -11.70 14.20 18.91
C CYS A 257 -10.77 13.23 19.67
N PRO A 258 -10.89 13.14 21.01
CA PRO A 258 -10.04 12.25 21.81
C PRO A 258 -10.20 10.78 21.43
N ASP A 259 -11.30 10.43 20.75
CA ASP A 259 -11.62 9.09 20.26
C ASP A 259 -11.26 8.88 18.77
N CYS A 260 -10.61 9.84 18.10
CA CYS A 260 -10.02 9.64 16.78
C CYS A 260 -8.77 8.77 16.88
N GLN A 261 -8.61 7.78 16.01
CA GLN A 261 -7.44 6.88 16.03
C GLN A 261 -6.25 7.46 15.26
N LEU A 262 -6.52 8.27 14.23
CA LEU A 262 -5.47 8.76 13.35
C LEU A 262 -5.81 10.11 12.70
N LEU A 263 -4.79 10.72 12.12
CA LEU A 263 -4.89 11.86 11.21
C LEU A 263 -4.58 11.39 9.79
N SER A 264 -5.23 11.97 8.79
CA SER A 264 -4.84 11.82 7.38
C SER A 264 -4.42 13.18 6.86
N LEU A 265 -3.22 13.30 6.29
CA LEU A 265 -2.76 14.56 5.69
C LEU A 265 -3.18 14.71 4.23
N GLY A 266 -3.67 13.66 3.59
CA GLY A 266 -4.11 13.69 2.20
C GLY A 266 -5.49 13.06 2.00
N GLY A 267 -6.04 13.31 0.82
CA GLY A 267 -7.13 12.56 0.22
C GLY A 267 -7.15 12.77 -1.29
N TYR A 268 -7.84 11.91 -2.04
CA TYR A 268 -7.82 11.93 -3.51
C TYR A 268 -8.75 12.98 -4.15
N GLY A 269 -9.36 13.83 -3.32
CA GLY A 269 -10.20 14.92 -3.81
C GLY A 269 -9.38 15.95 -4.58
N ALA A 270 -9.78 16.26 -5.80
CA ALA A 270 -9.12 17.29 -6.59
C ALA A 270 -9.27 18.67 -5.92
N VAL A 271 -8.15 19.23 -5.47
CA VAL A 271 -8.13 20.60 -4.94
C VAL A 271 -7.76 21.57 -6.06
N ARG A 272 -8.66 22.53 -6.31
CA ARG A 272 -8.48 23.59 -7.30
C ARG A 272 -8.80 24.94 -6.69
N GLY A 273 -8.18 25.98 -7.23
CA GLY A 273 -8.45 27.38 -6.87
C GLY A 273 -7.86 27.80 -5.52
N SER A 274 -8.43 28.87 -4.97
CA SER A 274 -7.95 29.51 -3.74
C SER A 274 -8.17 28.65 -2.49
N PHE A 275 -7.22 28.67 -1.56
CA PHE A 275 -7.33 28.01 -0.25
C PHE A 275 -8.00 28.90 0.82
N ALA A 276 -8.41 30.11 0.46
CA ALA A 276 -9.10 31.04 1.36
C ALA A 276 -10.27 30.38 2.10
N GLY A 277 -10.30 30.56 3.43
CA GLY A 277 -11.36 30.03 4.30
C GLY A 277 -11.37 28.51 4.50
N ARG A 278 -10.41 27.77 3.92
CA ARG A 278 -10.32 26.30 4.00
C ARG A 278 -8.97 25.80 4.53
N ALA A 279 -7.90 26.58 4.37
CA ALA A 279 -6.54 26.13 4.70
C ALA A 279 -6.31 25.78 6.18
N ASP A 280 -7.08 26.43 7.07
CA ASP A 280 -7.10 26.26 8.53
C ASP A 280 -8.22 25.30 9.00
N LYS A 281 -8.94 24.67 8.06
CA LYS A 281 -10.13 23.85 8.36
C LYS A 281 -9.84 22.36 8.29
N VAL A 282 -10.57 21.64 9.14
CA VAL A 282 -10.44 20.19 9.33
C VAL A 282 -11.81 19.55 9.36
N GLU A 283 -11.95 18.39 8.72
CA GLU A 283 -13.15 17.59 8.73
C GLU A 283 -12.95 16.36 9.62
N LEU A 284 -13.97 16.03 10.41
CA LEU A 284 -14.06 14.78 11.16
C LEU A 284 -14.90 13.77 10.39
N LYS A 285 -14.30 12.61 10.06
CA LYS A 285 -14.92 11.55 9.23
C LYS A 285 -14.68 10.16 9.82
N THR A 286 -15.47 9.19 9.35
CA THR A 286 -15.09 7.77 9.43
C THR A 286 -13.93 7.53 8.46
N TRP A 287 -12.90 6.82 8.90
CA TRP A 287 -11.77 6.46 8.04
C TRP A 287 -12.20 5.48 6.94
N LYS A 288 -11.66 5.69 5.74
CA LYS A 288 -11.98 4.92 4.53
C LYS A 288 -10.72 4.79 3.69
N SER A 289 -10.38 3.58 3.25
CA SER A 289 -9.12 3.30 2.56
C SER A 289 -8.93 4.18 1.33
N THR A 290 -9.96 4.27 0.48
CA THR A 290 -9.96 5.01 -0.79
C THR A 290 -9.89 6.52 -0.64
N GLU A 291 -9.92 7.06 0.58
CA GLU A 291 -9.94 8.50 0.83
C GLU A 291 -8.82 8.94 1.78
N HIS A 292 -8.39 8.06 2.69
CA HIS A 292 -7.58 8.45 3.85
C HIS A 292 -6.36 7.55 4.07
N ASN A 293 -5.95 6.77 3.06
CA ASN A 293 -4.72 5.96 3.11
C ASN A 293 -3.43 6.79 2.91
N MET A 294 -3.54 8.05 2.48
CA MET A 294 -2.40 8.93 2.20
C MET A 294 -1.98 9.77 3.41
N GLY A 295 -0.78 9.52 3.92
CA GLY A 295 -0.25 10.31 5.04
C GLY A 295 -0.99 10.06 6.34
N MET A 296 -1.13 8.78 6.71
CA MET A 296 -1.73 8.37 7.97
C MET A 296 -0.75 8.60 9.11
N ALA A 297 -1.14 9.42 10.10
CA ALA A 297 -0.38 9.62 11.32
C ALA A 297 -1.14 9.10 12.54
N PHE A 298 -0.48 8.23 13.31
CA PHE A 298 -1.06 7.69 14.54
C PHE A 298 0.02 7.37 15.59
N GLY A 299 -0.42 7.17 16.83
CA GLY A 299 0.43 6.89 17.98
C GLY A 299 0.54 5.40 18.30
N ARG A 300 1.25 5.11 19.39
CA ARG A 300 1.48 3.74 19.89
C ARG A 300 0.17 3.01 20.25
N ASP A 301 -0.83 3.75 20.73
CA ASP A 301 -2.17 3.26 21.08
C ASP A 301 -2.86 2.59 19.87
N THR A 302 -2.93 3.29 18.74
CA THR A 302 -3.52 2.76 17.51
C THR A 302 -2.71 1.59 16.95
N TYR A 303 -1.37 1.66 17.03
CA TYR A 303 -0.50 0.56 16.63
C TYR A 303 -0.75 -0.71 17.45
N GLN A 304 -0.90 -0.61 18.77
CA GLN A 304 -1.16 -1.77 19.64
C GLN A 304 -2.48 -2.46 19.28
N GLN A 305 -3.53 -1.70 19.04
CA GLN A 305 -4.83 -2.23 18.58
C GLN A 305 -4.70 -2.96 17.22
N LEU A 306 -3.87 -2.44 16.31
CA LEU A 306 -3.59 -3.12 15.04
C LEU A 306 -2.87 -4.45 15.27
N MET A 307 -1.89 -4.51 16.18
CA MET A 307 -1.15 -5.74 16.45
C MET A 307 -2.03 -6.83 17.06
N GLU A 308 -3.03 -6.47 17.86
CA GLU A 308 -4.06 -7.41 18.36
C GLU A 308 -4.85 -8.04 17.20
N CYS A 309 -5.00 -7.32 16.09
CA CYS A 309 -5.65 -7.78 14.86
C CYS A 309 -4.72 -8.42 13.84
N THR A 310 -3.51 -8.86 14.23
CA THR A 310 -2.53 -9.48 13.31
C THR A 310 -3.12 -10.66 12.54
N ASP A 311 -3.83 -11.57 13.21
CA ASP A 311 -4.37 -12.75 12.54
C ASP A 311 -5.41 -12.35 11.51
N ALA A 312 -6.33 -11.46 11.87
CA ALA A 312 -7.34 -10.93 10.94
C ALA A 312 -6.72 -10.20 9.75
N PHE A 313 -5.67 -9.40 9.96
CA PHE A 313 -4.96 -8.71 8.87
C PHE A 313 -4.30 -9.72 7.92
N CYS A 314 -3.60 -10.68 8.50
CA CYS A 314 -2.76 -11.63 7.77
C CYS A 314 -3.56 -12.73 7.07
N THR A 315 -4.81 -13.00 7.44
CA THR A 315 -5.64 -14.03 6.80
C THR A 315 -6.79 -13.45 5.96
N TYR A 316 -7.06 -12.16 6.04
CA TYR A 316 -8.07 -11.54 5.17
C TYR A 316 -7.59 -11.55 3.73
N ASP A 317 -8.40 -12.16 2.86
CA ASP A 317 -8.08 -12.41 1.46
C ASP A 317 -8.23 -11.13 0.60
N ASP A 318 -7.31 -10.21 0.84
CA ASP A 318 -7.10 -9.00 0.08
C ASP A 318 -5.61 -8.64 0.12
N TYR A 319 -4.93 -8.64 -1.02
CA TYR A 319 -3.50 -8.30 -1.09
C TYR A 319 -3.22 -6.81 -0.87
N ASN A 320 -4.24 -5.95 -0.77
CA ASN A 320 -4.07 -4.53 -0.49
C ASN A 320 -4.09 -4.29 1.02
N TRP A 321 -3.04 -3.65 1.54
CA TRP A 321 -2.92 -3.38 2.97
C TRP A 321 -4.02 -2.45 3.49
N ASP A 322 -4.43 -1.46 2.70
CA ASP A 322 -5.41 -0.44 3.07
C ASP A 322 -6.86 -0.96 3.06
N TRP A 323 -7.24 -1.76 2.07
CA TRP A 323 -8.51 -2.49 2.08
C TRP A 323 -8.57 -3.51 3.22
N THR A 324 -7.45 -4.14 3.54
CA THR A 324 -7.34 -4.99 4.73
C THR A 324 -7.57 -4.17 6.01
N LEU A 325 -6.96 -2.99 6.16
CA LEU A 325 -7.23 -2.09 7.29
C LEU A 325 -8.71 -1.70 7.37
N GLN A 326 -9.36 -1.38 6.24
CA GLN A 326 -10.79 -1.07 6.23
C GLN A 326 -11.61 -2.25 6.74
N HIS A 327 -11.26 -3.48 6.35
CA HIS A 327 -11.90 -4.66 6.90
C HIS A 327 -11.71 -4.75 8.42
N LEU A 328 -10.50 -4.52 8.94
CA LEU A 328 -10.26 -4.54 10.38
C LEU A 328 -11.13 -3.55 11.16
N THR A 329 -11.43 -2.37 10.60
CA THR A 329 -12.28 -1.36 11.27
C THR A 329 -13.71 -1.85 11.54
N VAL A 330 -14.15 -2.92 10.88
CA VAL A 330 -15.51 -3.46 10.99
C VAL A 330 -15.55 -4.90 11.52
N SER A 331 -14.42 -5.62 11.52
CA SER A 331 -14.38 -7.05 11.86
C SER A 331 -13.49 -7.42 13.03
N CYS A 332 -12.56 -6.55 13.46
CA CYS A 332 -11.60 -6.91 14.51
C CYS A 332 -11.36 -5.78 15.52
N LEU A 333 -11.13 -4.56 15.04
CA LEU A 333 -10.83 -3.43 15.91
C LEU A 333 -12.01 -3.15 16.85
N PRO A 334 -11.76 -2.67 18.08
CA PRO A 334 -12.82 -2.46 19.07
C PRO A 334 -13.85 -1.42 18.63
N LYS A 335 -13.45 -0.50 17.77
CA LYS A 335 -14.30 0.53 17.15
C LYS A 335 -13.81 0.80 15.74
N PHE A 336 -14.73 1.21 14.86
CA PHE A 336 -14.36 1.77 13.57
C PHE A 336 -13.50 3.02 13.77
N TRP A 337 -12.61 3.27 12.82
CA TRP A 337 -11.70 4.40 12.91
C TRP A 337 -12.37 5.72 12.58
N LYS A 338 -12.10 6.72 13.40
CA LYS A 338 -12.38 8.13 13.11
C LYS A 338 -11.08 8.84 12.74
N VAL A 339 -11.18 9.75 11.78
CA VAL A 339 -10.05 10.49 11.23
C VAL A 339 -10.34 11.99 11.19
N LEU A 340 -9.34 12.78 11.57
CA LEU A 340 -9.27 14.20 11.25
C LEU A 340 -8.45 14.38 9.98
N VAL A 341 -9.02 15.10 9.01
CA VAL A 341 -8.39 15.37 7.70
C VAL A 341 -8.50 16.87 7.39
N PRO A 342 -7.41 17.56 7.01
CA PRO A 342 -7.50 18.96 6.63
C PRO A 342 -8.27 19.09 5.32
N GLU A 343 -9.10 20.14 5.18
CA GLU A 343 -9.85 20.39 3.93
C GLU A 343 -8.91 20.63 2.74
N ILE A 344 -7.75 21.22 3.01
CA ILE A 344 -6.66 21.36 2.05
C ILE A 344 -5.59 20.30 2.37
N PRO A 345 -5.32 19.34 1.48
CA PRO A 345 -4.38 18.27 1.71
C PRO A 345 -2.95 18.80 1.82
N ARG A 346 -2.19 18.21 2.72
CA ARG A 346 -0.75 18.43 2.94
C ARG A 346 0.08 17.27 2.38
N VAL A 347 -0.56 16.21 1.91
CA VAL A 347 0.03 15.12 1.12
C VAL A 347 -0.71 15.03 -0.21
N PHE A 348 0.05 14.94 -1.30
CA PHE A 348 -0.44 14.77 -2.66
C PHE A 348 0.14 13.49 -3.26
N HIS A 349 -0.61 12.86 -4.16
CA HIS A 349 -0.15 11.69 -4.90
C HIS A 349 0.44 12.11 -6.25
N THR A 350 1.72 11.83 -6.48
CA THR A 350 2.37 12.05 -7.78
C THR A 350 2.21 10.85 -8.71
N GLY A 351 1.81 9.71 -8.16
CA GLY A 351 1.69 8.41 -8.82
C GLY A 351 0.28 8.07 -9.30
N ASP A 352 -0.61 9.04 -9.58
CA ASP A 352 -2.00 8.83 -10.10
C ASP A 352 -2.06 8.19 -11.52
N CYS A 353 -0.99 7.49 -11.86
CA CYS A 353 -0.62 6.82 -13.09
C CYS A 353 0.13 5.50 -12.81
N GLY A 354 0.14 5.03 -11.55
CA GLY A 354 0.81 3.80 -11.10
C GLY A 354 0.10 2.51 -11.53
N MET A 355 0.32 1.42 -10.79
CA MET A 355 -0.05 0.03 -11.14
C MET A 355 -1.48 -0.19 -11.69
N HIS A 356 -2.41 0.73 -11.44
CA HIS A 356 -3.83 0.63 -11.83
C HIS A 356 -4.28 1.62 -12.92
N HIS A 357 -3.41 2.49 -13.46
CA HIS A 357 -3.80 3.53 -14.42
C HIS A 357 -3.12 3.36 -15.80
N LYS A 358 -3.91 3.46 -16.87
CA LYS A 358 -3.47 3.21 -18.26
C LYS A 358 -2.74 4.39 -18.95
N ALA A 359 -2.60 5.55 -18.29
CA ALA A 359 -2.07 6.77 -18.92
C ALA A 359 -0.61 7.02 -18.52
N THR A 360 0.24 7.30 -19.52
CA THR A 360 1.64 7.69 -19.31
C THR A 360 1.69 9.07 -18.62
N CYS A 361 2.05 9.12 -17.35
CA CYS A 361 2.38 10.37 -16.69
C CYS A 361 3.88 10.58 -16.67
N ARG A 362 4.28 11.85 -16.74
CA ARG A 362 5.60 12.30 -16.33
C ARG A 362 5.50 12.79 -14.87
N PRO A 363 6.20 12.16 -13.90
CA PRO A 363 6.16 12.57 -12.50
C PRO A 363 6.46 14.08 -12.32
N SER A 364 7.40 14.61 -13.11
CA SER A 364 7.76 16.03 -13.14
C SER A 364 6.61 16.97 -13.51
N SER A 365 5.69 16.53 -14.38
CA SER A 365 4.51 17.32 -14.74
C SER A 365 3.48 17.36 -13.62
N GLN A 366 3.37 16.29 -12.82
CA GLN A 366 2.48 16.29 -11.66
C GLN A 366 3.05 17.12 -10.53
N SER A 367 4.36 17.00 -10.23
CA SER A 367 5.00 17.85 -9.23
C SER A 367 4.91 19.34 -9.59
N ALA A 368 5.10 19.71 -10.87
CA ALA A 368 4.96 21.10 -11.30
C ALA A 368 3.54 21.67 -11.11
N LYS A 369 2.50 20.84 -11.28
CA LYS A 369 1.11 21.25 -10.98
C LYS A 369 0.90 21.46 -9.49
N ILE A 370 1.45 20.57 -8.66
CA ILE A 370 1.38 20.69 -7.20
C ILE A 370 2.14 21.95 -6.75
N ASP A 371 3.35 22.18 -7.26
CA ASP A 371 4.15 23.37 -6.98
C ASP A 371 3.38 24.65 -7.36
N SER A 372 2.77 24.70 -8.54
CA SER A 372 1.96 25.84 -8.99
C SER A 372 0.74 26.09 -8.08
N LEU A 373 0.05 25.02 -7.67
CA LEU A 373 -1.08 25.11 -6.75
C LEU A 373 -0.66 25.64 -5.37
N LEU A 374 0.44 25.13 -4.81
CA LEU A 374 0.94 25.56 -3.50
C LEU A 374 1.48 26.99 -3.55
N ASN A 375 2.24 27.35 -4.58
CA ASN A 375 2.83 28.69 -4.73
C ASN A 375 1.76 29.76 -4.92
N SER A 376 0.71 29.49 -5.70
CA SER A 376 -0.42 30.42 -5.87
C SER A 376 -1.27 30.62 -4.61
N ASN A 377 -1.07 29.79 -3.58
CA ASN A 377 -1.80 29.82 -2.31
C ASN A 377 -0.87 29.98 -1.10
N GLN A 378 0.37 30.44 -1.30
CA GLN A 378 1.38 30.50 -0.25
C GLN A 378 0.91 31.30 0.97
N GLN A 379 0.12 32.37 0.77
CA GLN A 379 -0.45 33.20 1.84
C GLN A 379 -1.42 32.47 2.78
N TYR A 380 -1.91 31.28 2.40
CA TYR A 380 -2.82 30.48 3.22
C TYR A 380 -2.13 29.29 3.90
N LEU A 381 -0.86 29.06 3.62
CA LEU A 381 -0.06 28.04 4.29
C LEU A 381 0.37 28.52 5.67
N PHE A 382 0.76 27.59 6.54
CA PHE A 382 1.15 27.88 7.94
C PHE A 382 0.06 28.58 8.78
N PRO A 383 -1.19 28.06 8.80
CA PRO A 383 -2.25 28.66 9.61
C PRO A 383 -1.89 28.66 11.11
N GLU A 384 -2.11 29.76 11.82
CA GLU A 384 -1.75 29.88 13.23
C GLU A 384 -2.48 28.84 14.10
N THR A 385 -3.76 28.63 13.79
CA THR A 385 -4.67 27.68 14.45
C THR A 385 -5.38 26.81 13.43
N MET A 386 -5.85 25.64 13.86
CA MET A 386 -6.70 24.74 13.06
C MET A 386 -8.03 24.57 13.76
N SER A 387 -9.14 24.53 13.02
CA SER A 387 -10.47 24.35 13.59
C SER A 387 -11.28 23.29 12.84
N VAL A 388 -12.11 22.52 13.56
CA VAL A 388 -13.05 21.59 12.92
C VAL A 388 -14.17 22.39 12.25
N SER A 389 -14.27 22.32 10.92
CA SER A 389 -15.33 23.00 10.15
C SER A 389 -16.57 22.11 9.98
N LYS A 390 -16.37 20.81 9.84
CA LYS A 390 -17.45 19.84 9.59
C LYS A 390 -17.23 18.56 10.37
N ARG A 391 -18.32 18.06 10.94
CA ARG A 391 -18.42 16.74 11.56
C ARG A 391 -19.42 15.93 10.77
N TYR A 392 -18.96 14.92 10.04
CA TYR A 392 -19.82 14.04 9.26
C TYR A 392 -20.53 13.04 10.19
N SER A 393 -21.67 12.49 9.75
CA SER A 393 -22.31 11.39 10.46
C SER A 393 -21.35 10.18 10.48
N LEU A 394 -21.01 9.72 11.68
CA LEU A 394 -20.01 8.69 11.89
C LEU A 394 -20.71 7.34 12.06
N ALA A 395 -20.43 6.42 11.15
CA ALA A 395 -20.87 5.03 11.22
C ALA A 395 -19.75 4.11 10.76
N ALA A 396 -19.81 2.86 11.20
CA ALA A 396 -19.00 1.80 10.60
C ALA A 396 -19.35 1.69 9.11
N LEU A 397 -18.34 1.51 8.27
CA LEU A 397 -18.55 1.29 6.84
C LEU A 397 -19.10 -0.12 6.61
N SER A 398 -19.82 -0.33 5.51
CA SER A 398 -20.13 -1.69 5.07
C SER A 398 -18.83 -2.43 4.70
N PRO A 399 -18.74 -3.75 4.96
CA PRO A 399 -17.61 -4.55 4.51
C PRO A 399 -17.40 -4.40 3.00
N HIS A 400 -16.14 -4.20 2.60
CA HIS A 400 -15.75 -4.17 1.19
C HIS A 400 -15.75 -5.58 0.59
N VAL A 401 -16.04 -5.68 -0.71
CA VAL A 401 -15.88 -6.95 -1.44
C VAL A 401 -14.39 -7.22 -1.58
N LYS A 402 -13.92 -8.37 -1.09
CA LYS A 402 -12.53 -8.81 -1.19
C LYS A 402 -11.95 -8.58 -2.60
N ASN A 403 -10.72 -8.10 -2.70
CA ASN A 403 -9.99 -8.05 -3.97
C ASN A 403 -9.25 -9.36 -4.31
N GLY A 404 -9.14 -10.31 -3.35
CA GLY A 404 -8.45 -11.59 -3.55
C GLY A 404 -6.94 -11.47 -3.44
N GLY A 405 -6.21 -12.37 -4.11
CA GLY A 405 -4.76 -12.39 -4.20
C GLY A 405 -4.01 -12.68 -2.89
N TRP A 406 -4.71 -13.08 -1.82
CA TRP A 406 -4.13 -13.35 -0.50
C TRP A 406 -4.75 -14.61 0.13
N GLY A 407 -4.97 -15.65 -0.68
CA GLY A 407 -5.47 -16.96 -0.24
C GLY A 407 -4.40 -17.96 0.21
N ASP A 408 -3.14 -17.73 -0.15
CA ASP A 408 -2.04 -18.67 0.12
C ASP A 408 -1.62 -18.64 1.60
N ILE A 409 -1.72 -19.80 2.27
CA ILE A 409 -1.41 -19.92 3.70
C ILE A 409 0.04 -19.54 4.03
N ARG A 410 0.97 -19.63 3.07
CA ARG A 410 2.36 -19.24 3.31
C ARG A 410 2.48 -17.73 3.51
N ASP A 411 1.71 -16.93 2.74
CA ASP A 411 1.62 -15.49 2.97
C ASP A 411 0.99 -15.18 4.33
N HIS A 412 -0.02 -15.95 4.75
CA HIS A 412 -0.64 -15.77 6.06
C HIS A 412 0.36 -15.99 7.19
N GLU A 413 1.09 -17.10 7.16
CA GLU A 413 2.02 -17.47 8.21
C GLU A 413 3.26 -16.57 8.24
N LEU A 414 3.79 -16.19 7.07
CA LEU A 414 4.88 -15.21 7.01
C LEU A 414 4.44 -13.86 7.60
N CYS A 415 3.25 -13.38 7.24
CA CYS A 415 2.71 -12.12 7.78
C CYS A 415 2.57 -12.17 9.31
N LYS A 416 2.01 -13.28 9.86
CA LYS A 416 1.87 -13.48 11.31
C LYS A 416 3.22 -13.58 12.03
N SER A 417 4.26 -14.05 11.34
CA SER A 417 5.58 -14.27 11.93
C SER A 417 6.29 -12.97 12.32
N TYR A 418 5.96 -11.84 11.69
CA TYR A 418 6.71 -10.58 11.89
C TYR A 418 6.74 -10.11 13.35
N ARG A 419 5.65 -10.33 14.11
CA ARG A 419 5.59 -10.01 15.55
C ARG A 419 6.44 -10.93 16.44
N ARG A 420 6.98 -12.03 15.91
CA ARG A 420 7.73 -13.06 16.65
C ARG A 420 9.19 -13.14 16.21
N LEU A 421 9.46 -12.92 14.92
CA LEU A 421 10.80 -12.95 14.37
C LEU A 421 11.61 -11.71 14.80
N GLN A 422 12.92 -11.90 14.99
CA GLN A 422 13.87 -10.88 15.45
C GLN A 422 14.59 -10.24 14.27
#